data_AF-A0A423MRW2-F1
#
_entry.id   AF-A0A423MRW2-F1
#
_cell.length_a   1.000
_cell.length_b   1.000
_cell.length_c   1.000
_cell.angle_alpha   90.00
_cell.angle_beta   90.00
_cell.angle_gamma   90.00
#
_symmetry.space_group_name_H-M   'P 1'
#
loop_
_entity.id
_entity.type
_entity.pdbx_description
1 polymer ?
#
loop_
_entity_poly.entity_id
_entity_poly.type
_entity_poly.pdbx_seq_one_letter_code
_entity_poly.pdbx_strand_id
1 'polypeptide(L)'
;MSETTVHCEGRLAITVEPREMRMSHWLYAPRVVDLQRQQVLLDLSESLWDLLGTANETANGIELMLRKYPGDRSSVRLSVELDSGELKLGRQPVDPAQLLSALDSALE
;
A
#
# COMPACT_ATOMS: atom_id res chain seq x y z
N MET A 1 -0.16 12.68 13.81
CA MET A 1 -1.54 12.12 13.87
C MET A 1 -1.69 11.26 12.65
N SER A 2 -2.11 10.01 12.81
CA SER A 2 -2.36 9.11 11.68
C SER A 2 -3.66 9.51 10.97
N GLU A 3 -3.68 9.44 9.65
CA GLU A 3 -4.87 9.65 8.83
C GLU A 3 -5.38 8.28 8.38
N THR A 4 -6.70 8.05 8.48
CA THR A 4 -7.31 6.78 8.05
C THR A 4 -8.45 7.06 7.09
N THR A 5 -8.38 6.45 5.91
CA THR A 5 -9.47 6.43 4.93
C THR A 5 -10.06 5.03 4.85
N VAL A 6 -11.34 4.96 4.53
CA VAL A 6 -12.05 3.68 4.40
C VAL A 6 -12.54 3.54 2.97
N HIS A 7 -12.30 2.35 2.40
CA HIS A 7 -12.54 1.98 1.02
C HIS A 7 -13.32 0.66 0.95
N CYS A 8 -13.71 0.25 -0.26
CA CYS A 8 -14.38 -1.02 -0.56
C CYS A 8 -15.63 -1.18 0.31
N GLU A 9 -16.54 -0.20 0.23
CA GLU A 9 -17.80 -0.15 0.97
C GLU A 9 -17.66 -0.26 2.51
N GLY A 10 -16.53 0.23 3.04
CA GLY A 10 -16.28 0.19 4.49
C GLY A 10 -15.47 -1.02 4.95
N ARG A 11 -15.06 -1.92 4.03
CA ARG A 11 -14.34 -3.14 4.37
C ARG A 11 -12.84 -2.92 4.56
N LEU A 12 -12.25 -1.96 3.84
CA LEU A 12 -10.80 -1.77 3.83
C LEU A 12 -10.43 -0.45 4.49
N ALA A 13 -9.61 -0.49 5.54
CA ALA A 13 -9.01 0.71 6.12
C ALA A 13 -7.58 0.88 5.60
N ILE A 14 -7.26 2.09 5.13
CA ILE A 14 -5.90 2.50 4.80
C ILE A 14 -5.51 3.58 5.79
N THR A 15 -4.53 3.29 6.63
CA THR A 15 -3.96 4.25 7.57
C THR A 15 -2.59 4.68 7.09
N VAL A 16 -2.32 5.98 7.08
CA VAL A 16 -1.00 6.54 6.85
C VAL A 16 -0.56 7.33 8.08
N GLU A 17 0.70 7.17 8.46
CA GLU A 17 1.32 8.01 9.48
C GLU A 17 2.38 8.89 8.81
N PRO A 18 2.15 10.22 8.71
CA PRO A 18 3.09 11.12 8.08
C PRO A 18 4.43 11.13 8.83
N ARG A 19 5.50 10.77 8.14
CA ARG A 19 6.87 10.76 8.68
C ARG A 19 7.76 11.72 7.90
N GLU A 20 8.29 12.72 8.59
CA GLU A 20 9.27 13.62 7.98
C GLU A 20 10.62 12.90 7.85
N MET A 21 11.12 12.80 6.63
CA MET A 21 12.43 12.22 6.35
C MET A 21 13.53 13.28 6.34
N ARG A 22 13.29 14.41 5.65
CA ARG A 22 14.25 15.52 5.52
C ARG A 22 13.61 16.76 4.90
N MET A 23 13.89 17.97 5.40
CA MET A 23 13.58 19.25 4.74
C MET A 23 12.16 19.33 4.15
N SER A 24 11.13 19.09 4.97
CA SER A 24 9.72 19.07 4.52
C SER A 24 9.37 17.98 3.50
N HIS A 25 10.21 16.94 3.34
CA HIS A 25 9.84 15.73 2.62
C HIS A 25 9.15 14.78 3.58
N TRP A 26 7.85 14.61 3.35
CA TRP A 26 6.98 13.72 4.12
C TRP A 26 6.76 12.42 3.39
N LEU A 27 6.70 11.33 4.14
CA LEU A 27 6.38 10.00 3.66
C LEU A 27 5.10 9.52 4.35
N TYR A 28 4.16 9.05 3.54
CA TYR A 28 2.83 8.57 3.94
C TYR A 28 2.75 7.08 3.64
N ALA A 29 3.54 6.30 4.36
CA ALA A 29 3.56 4.86 4.19
C ALA A 29 2.21 4.23 4.60
N PRO A 30 1.60 3.40 3.74
CA PRO A 30 0.29 2.84 4.03
C PRO A 30 0.37 1.59 4.89
N ARG A 31 -0.58 1.49 5.82
CA ARG A 31 -0.97 0.27 6.51
C ARG A 31 -2.41 -0.05 6.14
N VAL A 32 -2.65 -1.26 5.64
CA VAL A 32 -3.93 -1.68 5.09
C VAL A 32 -4.49 -2.84 5.90
N VAL A 33 -5.72 -2.68 6.36
CA VAL A 33 -6.42 -3.64 7.22
C VAL A 33 -7.77 -3.98 6.61
N ASP A 34 -8.05 -5.27 6.42
CA ASP A 34 -9.41 -5.76 6.19
C ASP A 34 -10.16 -5.71 7.53
N LEU A 35 -11.11 -4.78 7.64
CA LEU A 35 -11.90 -4.55 8.83
C LEU A 35 -12.92 -5.68 9.09
N GLN A 36 -13.36 -6.38 8.05
CA GLN A 36 -14.28 -7.50 8.23
C GLN A 36 -13.57 -8.70 8.82
N ARG A 37 -12.33 -8.98 8.37
CA ARG A 37 -11.51 -10.09 8.88
C ARG A 37 -10.59 -9.72 10.04
N GLN A 38 -10.49 -8.43 10.37
CA GLN A 38 -9.54 -7.89 11.34
C GLN A 38 -8.09 -8.31 11.02
N GLN A 39 -7.75 -8.32 9.74
CA GLN A 39 -6.48 -8.82 9.24
C GLN A 39 -5.66 -7.68 8.61
N VAL A 40 -4.39 -7.57 8.98
CA VAL A 40 -3.44 -6.71 8.28
C VAL A 40 -3.07 -7.37 6.96
N LEU A 41 -3.42 -6.72 5.85
CA LEU A 41 -3.09 -7.19 4.50
C LEU A 41 -1.74 -6.66 4.04
N LEU A 42 -1.40 -5.44 4.46
CA LEU A 42 -0.18 -4.73 4.07
C LEU A 42 0.26 -3.82 5.21
N ASP A 43 1.55 -3.83 5.54
CA ASP A 43 2.13 -2.85 6.45
C ASP A 43 3.44 -2.32 5.88
N LEU A 44 3.42 -1.09 5.37
CA LEU A 44 4.60 -0.41 4.85
C LEU A 44 5.07 0.71 5.78
N SER A 45 4.48 0.86 6.97
CA SER A 45 4.72 1.98 7.90
C SER A 45 6.20 2.21 8.23
N GLU A 46 6.97 1.14 8.35
CA GLU A 46 8.41 1.20 8.62
C GLU A 46 9.28 1.28 7.36
N SER A 47 8.69 1.23 6.17
CA SER A 47 9.40 1.19 4.88
C SER A 47 9.65 2.59 4.29
N LEU A 48 10.37 2.62 3.17
CA LEU A 48 10.58 3.83 2.36
C LEU A 48 9.56 3.97 1.21
N TRP A 49 8.46 3.22 1.27
CA TRP A 49 7.38 3.29 0.28
C TRP A 49 6.33 4.29 0.70
N ASP A 50 6.01 5.19 -0.22
CA ASP A 50 5.08 6.30 -0.04
C ASP A 50 3.81 6.04 -0.85
N LEU A 51 2.64 6.23 -0.23
CA LEU A 51 1.35 6.11 -0.92
C LEU A 51 1.07 7.40 -1.70
N LEU A 52 1.00 7.30 -3.03
CA LEU A 52 0.62 8.41 -3.90
C LEU A 52 -0.89 8.56 -4.05
N GLY A 53 -1.62 7.46 -3.91
CA GLY A 53 -3.07 7.44 -4.02
C GLY A 53 -3.59 6.03 -4.28
N THR A 54 -4.91 5.94 -4.43
CA THR A 54 -5.62 4.71 -4.74
C THR A 54 -6.28 4.79 -6.10
N ALA A 55 -6.51 3.64 -6.75
CA ALA A 55 -7.15 3.54 -8.05
C ALA A 55 -7.96 2.24 -8.16
N ASN A 56 -8.80 2.15 -9.20
CA ASN A 56 -9.55 0.95 -9.58
C ASN A 56 -10.27 0.28 -8.39
N GLU A 57 -10.86 1.11 -7.52
CA GLU A 57 -11.61 0.63 -6.35
C GLU A 57 -12.88 -0.11 -6.78
N THR A 58 -13.11 -1.25 -6.15
CA THR A 58 -14.32 -2.07 -6.27
C THR A 58 -14.77 -2.51 -4.87
N ALA A 59 -15.91 -3.19 -4.76
CA ALA A 59 -16.36 -3.75 -3.48
C ALA A 59 -15.39 -4.81 -2.90
N ASN A 60 -14.52 -5.40 -3.74
CA ASN A 60 -13.69 -6.53 -3.35
C ASN A 60 -12.18 -6.29 -3.51
N GLY A 61 -11.77 -5.05 -3.77
CA GLY A 61 -10.37 -4.76 -3.96
C GLY A 61 -10.11 -3.35 -4.44
N ILE A 62 -8.84 -2.96 -4.32
CA ILE A 62 -8.35 -1.63 -4.68
C ILE A 62 -6.90 -1.74 -5.16
N GLU A 63 -6.46 -0.79 -5.97
CA GLU A 63 -5.05 -0.64 -6.31
C GLU A 63 -4.42 0.53 -5.56
N LEU A 64 -3.23 0.29 -5.02
CA LEU A 64 -2.39 1.28 -4.38
C LEU A 64 -1.29 1.71 -5.34
N MET A 65 -1.14 3.02 -5.54
CA MET A 65 -0.02 3.58 -6.29
C MET A 65 1.07 3.96 -5.29
N LEU A 66 2.19 3.24 -5.36
CA LEU A 66 3.30 3.37 -4.43
C LEU A 66 4.54 3.91 -5.14
N ARG A 67 5.33 4.74 -4.47
CA ARG A 67 6.68 5.12 -4.93
C ARG A 67 7.72 4.86 -3.86
N LYS A 68 8.97 4.64 -4.26
CA LYS A 68 10.08 4.46 -3.33
C LYS A 68 10.84 5.77 -3.11
N TYR A 69 11.03 6.13 -1.83
CA TYR A 69 11.87 7.24 -1.38
C TYR A 69 13.29 6.76 -0.97
N PRO A 70 14.32 7.61 -1.06
CA PRO A 70 14.39 8.79 -1.90
C PRO A 70 14.54 8.38 -3.37
N GLY A 71 13.94 9.14 -4.27
CA GLY A 71 14.11 8.93 -5.71
C GLY A 71 12.95 9.48 -6.51
N ASP A 72 13.21 9.70 -7.80
CA ASP A 72 12.20 10.00 -8.81
C ASP A 72 11.85 8.73 -9.60
N ARG A 73 11.84 7.59 -8.90
CA ARG A 73 11.54 6.30 -9.52
C ARG A 73 10.07 6.24 -9.88
N SER A 74 9.76 5.47 -10.93
CA SER A 74 8.39 5.22 -11.36
C SER A 74 7.54 4.64 -10.24
N SER A 75 6.24 4.92 -10.29
CA SER A 75 5.29 4.34 -9.34
C SER A 75 4.98 2.88 -9.69
N VAL A 76 4.77 2.08 -8.66
CA VAL A 76 4.35 0.68 -8.73
C VAL A 76 2.88 0.60 -8.35
N ARG A 77 2.10 -0.21 -9.08
CA ARG A 77 0.71 -0.52 -8.73
C ARG A 77 0.64 -1.84 -8.00
N LEU A 78 0.14 -1.81 -6.77
CA LEU A 78 -0.11 -2.98 -5.93
C LEU A 78 -1.61 -3.17 -5.78
N SER A 79 -2.15 -4.26 -6.32
CA SER A 79 -3.55 -4.61 -6.14
C SER A 79 -3.74 -5.37 -4.83
N VAL A 80 -4.80 -5.03 -4.09
CA VAL A 80 -5.22 -5.68 -2.86
C VAL A 80 -6.55 -6.37 -3.14
N GLU A 81 -6.58 -7.71 -3.11
CA GLU A 81 -7.82 -8.48 -3.25
C GLU A 81 -8.36 -8.87 -1.88
N LEU A 82 -9.60 -8.47 -1.60
CA LEU A 82 -10.19 -8.67 -0.30
C LEU A 82 -10.73 -10.07 -0.14
N ASP A 83 -11.30 -10.73 -1.15
CA ASP A 83 -11.82 -12.09 -0.96
C ASP A 83 -10.73 -13.11 -0.65
N SER A 84 -9.60 -13.06 -1.35
CA SER A 84 -8.47 -13.96 -1.06
C SER A 84 -7.51 -13.42 0.00
N GLY A 85 -7.50 -12.10 0.26
CA GLY A 85 -6.50 -11.45 1.10
C GLY A 85 -5.12 -11.38 0.45
N GLU A 86 -5.04 -11.55 -0.87
CA GLU A 86 -3.78 -11.56 -1.61
C GLU A 86 -3.38 -10.15 -2.06
N LEU A 87 -2.06 -9.94 -2.11
CA LEU A 87 -1.45 -8.78 -2.75
C LEU A 87 -0.93 -9.18 -4.14
N LYS A 88 -1.12 -8.33 -5.15
CA LYS A 88 -0.68 -8.60 -6.52
C LYS A 88 0.10 -7.44 -7.12
N LEU A 89 1.23 -7.73 -7.75
CA LEU A 89 1.94 -6.80 -8.61
C LEU A 89 1.61 -7.14 -10.06
N GLY A 90 0.75 -6.32 -10.68
CA GLY A 90 0.16 -6.64 -11.97
C GLY A 90 -0.67 -7.93 -11.90
N ARG A 91 -0.15 -9.03 -12.47
CA ARG A 91 -0.82 -10.34 -12.46
C ARG A 91 -0.21 -11.34 -11.48
N GLN A 92 0.88 -10.98 -10.81
CA GLN A 92 1.63 -11.91 -9.98
C GLN A 92 1.24 -11.72 -8.52
N PRO A 93 0.76 -12.77 -7.83
CA PRO A 93 0.58 -12.73 -6.39
C PRO A 93 1.94 -12.56 -5.71
N VAL A 94 1.95 -11.80 -4.63
CA VAL A 94 3.14 -11.48 -3.85
C VAL A 94 2.95 -11.97 -2.44
N ASP A 95 3.90 -12.77 -1.98
CA ASP A 95 3.95 -13.20 -0.60
C ASP A 95 4.30 -12.01 0.31
N PRO A 96 3.57 -11.79 1.42
CA PRO A 96 3.85 -10.67 2.33
C PRO A 96 5.29 -10.61 2.83
N ALA A 97 5.96 -11.74 3.04
CA ALA A 97 7.35 -11.77 3.50
C ALA A 97 8.35 -11.33 2.41
N GLN A 98 7.97 -11.42 1.14
CA GLN A 98 8.80 -11.00 -0.01
C GLN A 98 8.38 -9.66 -0.60
N LEU A 99 7.35 -9.03 -0.04
CA LEU A 99 6.72 -7.85 -0.62
C LEU A 99 7.69 -6.72 -0.92
N LEU A 100 8.55 -6.34 0.04
CA LEU A 100 9.49 -5.24 -0.17
C LEU A 100 10.47 -5.55 -1.32
N SER A 101 10.95 -6.79 -1.40
CA SER A 101 11.82 -7.22 -2.49
C SER A 101 11.09 -7.20 -3.83
N ALA A 102 9.83 -7.67 -3.86
CA ALA A 102 9.03 -7.68 -5.08
C ALA A 102 8.71 -6.27 -5.57
N LEU A 103 8.41 -5.35 -4.66
CA LEU A 103 8.22 -3.93 -4.96
C LEU A 103 9.51 -3.30 -5.51
N ASP A 104 10.66 -3.63 -4.93
CA ASP A 104 11.96 -3.15 -5.42
C ASP A 104 12.28 -3.64 -6.83
N SER A 105 12.07 -4.92 -7.11
CA SER A 105 12.26 -5.50 -8.45
C SER A 105 11.27 -4.96 -9.48
N ALA A 106 10.10 -4.48 -9.07
CA ALA A 106 9.13 -3.85 -9.96
C ALA A 106 9.54 -2.43 -10.43
N LEU A 107 10.64 -1.88 -9.89
CA LEU A 107 11.20 -0.59 -10.28
C LEU A 107 12.32 -0.69 -11.33
N GLU A 108 12.80 -1.89 -11.63
CA GLU A 108 13.88 -2.18 -12.61
C GLU A 108 13.33 -2.42 -14.02
#